data_AF-A0A9P7DJ17-F1
#
_entry.id   AF-A0A9P7DJ17-F1
#
_cell.length_a   1.000
_cell.length_b   1.000
_cell.length_c   1.000
_cell.angle_alpha   90.00
_cell.angle_beta   90.00
_cell.angle_gamma   90.00
#
_symmetry.space_group_name_H-M   'P 1'
#
loop_
_entity.id
_entity.type
_entity.pdbx_description
1 polymer ?
#
loop_
_entity_poly.entity_id
_entity_poly.type
_entity_poly.pdbx_seq_one_letter_code
_entity_poly.pdbx_strand_id
1 'polypeptide(L)'
;MNTYCSVPEIEAEALVLALSLLNIEEVEGSRKGKLREDACLTDEEIAFNFQAEYLKASLAELQDRRFALSFDEALESDSAALNVLSRINQGEQDDHLSALALERGDEVPIPTHSQEILEWTISLSEFGSTLSSNNDITGVVEPDPDEMDDLAESQYHRGQFSARDRMPSRLGTFFISRPRVECVICGDLVRRSQSFNAPCSHFYCRGCLVNLVEASTRDETLHPVRCCQQPLPVANFLPLLSSDLRSHFQEKSAEFTTTPTSRIYCPNQICSKFLGSSSGRKSEIACTSCGTRVCSACKNRAHLLEDCAENAQTSMVKTLASQMGWQTCPGCHAIVELCQGCYHMTCRCSTQFCYLCAALWKTCDCRQWDDQRLLDDAERRVYNEFGAREAAARPEIFVDRVYQRMTELEDNHECLAHRWVYRHGGGYCEECYDNLRTFLMRCRHCQALVCRRCSVNRL
;
A
#
# COMPACT_ATOMS: atom_id res chain seq x y z
N MET A 1 30.52 34.67 11.92
CA MET A 1 30.95 33.54 12.78
C MET A 1 29.78 32.58 12.89
N ASN A 2 29.54 31.76 11.87
CA ASN A 2 28.55 30.68 11.94
C ASN A 2 29.31 29.44 12.40
N THR A 3 29.21 29.12 13.68
CA THR A 3 29.57 27.78 14.16
C THR A 3 28.54 26.83 13.56
N TYR A 4 28.94 26.11 12.52
CA TYR A 4 28.20 24.95 12.03
C TYR A 4 28.16 23.93 13.16
N CYS A 5 27.03 23.90 13.88
CA CYS A 5 26.77 22.89 14.89
C CYS A 5 26.57 21.57 14.15
N SER A 6 27.39 20.57 14.47
CA SER A 6 27.37 19.26 13.81
C SER A 6 26.13 18.46 14.24
N VAL A 7 25.67 17.51 13.42
CA VAL A 7 24.51 16.64 13.76
C VAL A 7 24.65 16.00 15.14
N PRO A 8 25.82 15.46 15.55
CA PRO A 8 26.01 14.91 16.90
C PRO A 8 25.83 15.92 18.04
N GLU A 9 26.16 17.19 17.81
CA GLU A 9 25.98 18.25 18.81
C GLU A 9 24.49 18.61 18.98
N ILE A 10 23.74 18.66 17.87
CA ILE A 10 22.29 18.88 17.89
C ILE A 10 21.58 17.72 18.61
N GLU A 11 22.01 16.48 18.38
CA GLU A 11 21.46 15.30 19.06
C GLU A 11 21.78 15.30 20.56
N ALA A 12 23.00 15.70 20.93
CA ALA A 12 23.39 15.84 22.33
C ALA A 12 22.54 16.92 23.04
N GLU A 13 22.33 18.07 22.40
CA GLU A 13 21.52 19.15 22.94
C GLU A 13 20.04 18.75 23.06
N ALA A 14 19.47 18.11 22.02
CA ALA A 14 18.11 17.60 22.05
C ALA A 14 17.89 16.56 23.16
N LEU A 15 18.89 15.70 23.41
CA LEU A 15 18.86 14.74 24.51
C LEU A 15 18.83 15.43 25.88
N VAL A 16 19.61 16.49 26.07
CA VAL A 16 19.63 17.27 27.32
C VAL A 16 18.27 17.93 27.57
N LEU A 17 17.64 18.51 26.54
CA LEU A 17 16.31 19.10 26.66
C LEU A 17 15.24 18.03 26.98
N ALA A 18 15.30 16.87 26.33
CA ALA A 18 14.38 15.76 26.58
C ALA A 18 14.50 15.22 28.01
N LEU A 19 15.72 15.04 28.52
CA LEU A 19 15.95 14.64 29.92
C LEU A 19 15.44 15.71 30.90
N SER A 20 15.58 16.99 30.57
CA SER A 20 15.07 18.08 31.39
C SER A 20 13.53 18.07 31.47
N LEU A 21 12.84 17.74 30.38
CA LEU A 21 11.39 17.55 30.36
C LEU A 21 10.96 16.35 31.21
N LEU A 22 11.67 15.22 31.12
CA LEU A 22 11.39 14.03 31.94
C LEU A 22 11.54 14.33 33.44
N ASN A 23 12.54 15.14 33.82
CA ASN A 23 12.70 15.57 35.20
C ASN A 23 11.50 16.42 35.68
N ILE A 24 10.96 17.29 34.84
CA ILE A 24 9.76 18.08 35.16
C ILE A 24 8.56 17.14 35.34
N GLU A 25 8.35 16.19 34.43
CA GLU A 25 7.27 15.20 34.52
C GLU A 25 7.36 14.33 35.79
N GLU A 26 8.57 13.93 36.20
CA GLU A 26 8.79 13.18 37.43
C GLU A 26 8.45 14.02 38.68
N VAL A 27 8.88 15.28 38.70
CA VAL A 27 8.55 16.22 39.78
C VAL A 27 7.05 16.43 39.87
N GLU A 28 6.37 16.65 38.75
CA GLU A 28 4.90 16.79 38.69
C GLU A 28 4.17 15.52 39.12
N GLY A 29 4.61 14.35 38.67
CA GLY A 29 4.03 13.05 39.04
C GLY A 29 4.20 12.69 40.52
N SER A 30 5.23 13.25 41.18
CA SER A 30 5.45 13.06 42.63
C SER A 30 4.52 13.89 43.52
N ARG A 31 3.80 14.86 42.95
CA ARG A 31 2.88 15.74 43.69
C ARG A 31 1.58 15.00 44.04
N LYS A 32 1.34 14.82 45.34
CA LYS A 32 0.06 14.27 45.85
C LYS A 32 -1.03 15.34 45.75
N GLY A 33 -1.89 15.23 44.74
CA GLY A 33 -3.05 16.11 44.52
C GLY A 33 -3.95 16.20 45.76
N LYS A 34 -3.89 17.33 46.47
CA LYS A 34 -4.75 17.65 47.62
C LYS A 34 -5.65 18.87 47.36
N LEU A 35 -5.69 19.37 46.14
CA LEU A 35 -6.42 20.58 45.77
C LEU A 35 -7.63 20.24 44.89
N ARG A 36 -8.65 21.09 44.96
CA ARG A 36 -9.86 20.99 44.12
C ARG A 36 -9.48 21.31 42.68
N GLU A 37 -10.20 20.72 41.71
CA GLU A 37 -9.97 20.90 40.26
C GLU A 37 -10.01 22.38 39.81
N ASP A 38 -10.70 23.23 40.57
CA ASP A 38 -10.85 24.67 40.30
C ASP A 38 -9.80 25.57 41.01
N ALA A 39 -8.78 24.99 41.64
CA ALA A 39 -7.76 25.75 42.36
C ALA A 39 -6.78 26.43 41.40
N CYS A 40 -6.47 27.72 41.66
CA CYS A 40 -5.42 28.42 40.93
C CYS A 40 -4.08 27.68 41.07
N LEU A 41 -3.32 27.62 39.98
CA LEU A 41 -1.97 27.08 39.97
C LEU A 41 -1.06 27.86 40.94
N THR A 42 -0.22 27.13 41.65
CA THR A 42 0.85 27.71 42.48
C THR A 42 1.91 28.36 41.61
N ASP A 43 2.64 29.34 42.15
CA ASP A 43 3.76 29.99 41.44
C ASP A 43 4.81 28.97 40.97
N GLU A 44 4.98 27.87 41.72
CA GLU A 44 5.87 26.76 41.38
C GLU A 44 5.35 25.95 40.17
N GLU A 45 4.04 25.67 40.11
CA GLU A 45 3.40 25.03 38.95
C GLU A 45 3.46 25.90 37.70
N ILE A 46 3.25 27.22 37.86
CA ILE A 46 3.37 28.18 36.77
C ILE A 46 4.81 28.19 36.25
N ALA A 47 5.81 28.20 37.13
CA ALA A 47 7.22 28.17 36.74
C ALA A 47 7.60 26.89 35.97
N PHE A 48 7.15 25.71 36.44
CA PHE A 48 7.39 24.45 35.73
C PHE A 48 6.67 24.39 34.37
N ASN A 49 5.44 24.90 34.28
CA ASN A 49 4.72 24.99 33.01
C ASN A 49 5.46 25.87 32.00
N PHE A 50 5.89 27.07 32.40
CA PHE A 50 6.68 27.94 31.52
C PHE A 50 8.00 27.30 31.09
N GLN A 51 8.69 26.61 32.01
CA GLN A 51 9.93 25.92 31.68
C GLN A 51 9.69 24.74 30.74
N ALA A 52 8.61 23.97 30.93
CA ALA A 52 8.25 22.87 30.06
C ALA A 52 7.85 23.36 28.65
N GLU A 53 7.09 24.44 28.54
CA GLU A 53 6.75 25.07 27.26
C GLU A 53 8.01 25.54 26.51
N TYR A 54 8.93 26.21 27.22
CA TYR A 54 10.21 26.64 26.65
C TYR A 54 11.04 25.46 26.14
N LEU A 55 11.22 24.42 26.97
CA LEU A 55 11.98 23.22 26.60
C LEU A 55 11.36 22.49 25.41
N LYS A 56 10.03 22.39 25.34
CA LYS A 56 9.31 21.81 24.20
C LYS A 56 9.55 22.61 22.92
N ALA A 57 9.47 23.94 22.99
CA ALA A 57 9.71 24.82 21.85
C ALA A 57 11.16 24.70 21.33
N SER A 58 12.15 24.73 22.23
CA SER A 58 13.56 24.56 21.86
C SER A 58 13.86 23.17 21.29
N LEU A 59 13.22 22.12 21.82
CA LEU A 59 13.36 20.77 21.29
C LEU A 59 12.78 20.62 19.89
N ALA A 60 11.64 21.28 19.60
CA ALA A 60 11.08 21.34 18.27
C ALA A 60 12.03 22.05 17.28
N GLU A 61 12.64 23.17 17.67
CA GLU A 61 13.61 23.89 16.85
C GLU A 61 14.83 23.02 16.49
N LEU A 62 15.37 22.27 17.45
CA LEU A 62 16.50 21.34 17.21
C LEU A 62 16.10 20.17 16.30
N GLN A 63 14.88 19.65 16.43
CA GLN A 63 14.36 18.61 15.56
C GLN A 63 14.19 19.09 14.12
N ASP A 64 13.67 20.29 13.92
CA ASP A 64 13.54 20.92 12.61
C ASP A 64 14.91 21.16 11.98
N ARG A 65 15.89 21.63 12.76
CA ARG A 65 17.26 21.82 12.30
C ARG A 65 17.92 20.49 11.89
N ARG A 66 17.74 19.43 12.68
CA ARG A 66 18.23 18.09 12.34
C ARG A 66 17.59 17.58 11.05
N PHE A 67 16.28 17.78 10.89
CA PHE A 67 15.56 17.40 9.69
C PHE A 67 16.10 18.13 8.47
N ALA A 68 16.31 19.45 8.56
CA ALA A 68 16.88 20.25 7.48
C ALA A 68 18.27 19.77 7.07
N LEU A 69 19.17 19.50 8.02
CA LEU A 69 20.52 18.99 7.72
C LEU A 69 20.49 17.61 7.08
N SER A 70 19.62 16.71 7.57
CA SER A 70 19.44 15.39 6.97
C SER A 70 18.87 15.47 5.55
N PHE A 71 18.02 16.46 5.30
CA PHE A 71 17.46 16.71 3.97
C PHE A 71 18.54 17.25 3.01
N ASP A 72 19.37 18.20 3.45
CA ASP A 72 20.49 18.70 2.65
C ASP A 72 21.49 17.59 2.32
N GLU A 73 21.85 16.74 3.28
CA GLU A 73 22.74 15.59 3.06
C GLU A 73 22.14 14.58 2.06
N ALA A 74 20.83 14.31 2.16
CA ALA A 74 20.13 13.46 1.21
C ALA A 74 20.10 14.07 -0.20
N LEU A 75 19.89 15.38 -0.32
CA LEU A 75 19.94 16.08 -1.61
C LEU A 75 21.33 16.08 -2.22
N GLU A 76 22.38 16.25 -1.42
CA GLU A 76 23.77 16.18 -1.89
C GLU A 76 24.10 14.78 -2.39
N SER A 77 23.76 13.74 -1.62
CA SER A 77 23.93 12.33 -2.01
C SER A 77 23.18 12.01 -3.30
N ASP A 78 21.93 12.45 -3.41
CA ASP A 78 21.05 12.05 -4.50
C ASP A 78 21.13 12.99 -5.71
N SER A 79 21.88 14.10 -5.61
CA SER A 79 21.98 15.15 -6.64
C SER A 79 22.30 14.60 -8.03
N ALA A 80 23.24 13.67 -8.13
CA ALA A 80 23.62 13.07 -9.41
C ALA A 80 22.51 12.20 -10.01
N ALA A 81 21.82 11.40 -9.18
CA ALA A 81 20.70 10.58 -9.62
C ALA A 81 19.49 11.45 -10.02
N LEU A 82 19.19 12.50 -9.24
CA LEU A 82 18.13 13.47 -9.53
C LEU A 82 18.40 14.22 -10.83
N ASN A 83 19.64 14.62 -11.10
CA ASN A 83 20.03 15.27 -12.36
C ASN A 83 19.81 14.35 -13.56
N VAL A 84 20.11 13.05 -13.43
CA VAL A 84 19.87 12.08 -14.52
C VAL A 84 18.38 11.88 -14.74
N LEU A 85 17.60 11.68 -13.67
CA LEU A 85 16.15 11.53 -13.78
C LEU A 85 15.49 12.78 -14.38
N SER A 86 16.01 13.97 -14.05
CA SER A 86 15.56 15.24 -14.63
C SER A 86 15.80 15.28 -16.15
N ARG A 87 16.99 14.88 -16.61
CA ARG A 87 17.33 14.81 -18.04
C ARG A 87 16.45 13.79 -18.79
N ILE A 88 16.22 12.62 -18.19
CA ILE A 88 15.33 11.59 -18.74
C ILE A 88 13.91 12.14 -18.91
N ASN A 89 13.35 12.72 -17.85
CA ASN A 89 12.00 13.27 -17.87
C ASN A 89 11.86 14.42 -18.88
N GLN A 90 12.91 15.25 -19.04
CA GLN A 90 12.93 16.29 -20.07
C GLN A 90 12.87 15.68 -21.48
N GLY A 91 13.67 14.64 -21.76
CA GLY A 91 13.63 13.97 -23.06
C GLY A 91 12.28 13.28 -23.33
N GLU A 92 11.66 12.66 -22.33
CA GLU A 92 10.30 12.08 -22.44
C GLU A 92 9.24 13.15 -22.77
N GLN A 93 9.37 14.34 -22.18
CA GLN A 93 8.49 15.47 -22.47
C GLN A 93 8.70 16.00 -23.89
N ASP A 94 9.95 16.11 -24.32
CA ASP A 94 10.29 16.57 -25.67
C ASP A 94 9.78 15.56 -26.73
N ASP A 95 9.89 14.24 -26.47
CA ASP A 95 9.31 13.19 -27.32
C ASP A 95 7.79 13.29 -27.43
N HIS A 96 7.13 13.57 -26.31
CA HIS A 96 5.68 13.80 -26.28
C HIS A 96 5.28 15.01 -27.12
N LEU A 97 6.03 16.11 -27.05
CA LEU A 97 5.78 17.30 -27.87
C LEU A 97 5.99 17.04 -29.36
N SER A 98 7.02 16.29 -29.73
CA SER A 98 7.27 15.86 -31.11
C SER A 98 6.15 14.95 -31.64
N ALA A 99 5.64 14.03 -30.82
CA ALA A 99 4.50 13.18 -31.19
C ALA A 99 3.21 13.98 -31.41
N LEU A 100 2.97 15.00 -30.58
CA LEU A 100 1.82 15.90 -30.75
C LEU A 100 1.96 16.79 -32.00
N ALA A 101 3.16 17.21 -32.37
CA ALA A 101 3.41 17.95 -33.61
C ALA A 101 3.10 17.08 -34.84
N LEU A 102 3.52 15.81 -34.82
CA LEU A 102 3.18 14.83 -35.86
C LEU A 102 1.68 14.61 -36.00
N GLU A 103 0.95 14.51 -34.88
CA GLU A 103 -0.51 14.34 -34.88
C GLU A 103 -1.24 15.54 -35.54
N ARG A 104 -0.73 16.76 -35.31
CA ARG A 104 -1.28 17.98 -35.90
C ARG A 104 -0.86 18.21 -37.36
N GLY A 105 0.09 17.42 -37.87
CA GLY A 105 0.67 17.59 -39.20
C GLY A 105 1.64 18.78 -39.30
N ASP A 106 2.15 19.26 -38.17
CA ASP A 106 3.16 20.30 -38.09
C ASP A 106 4.56 19.72 -38.35
N GLU A 107 5.55 20.57 -38.65
CA GLU A 107 6.96 20.14 -38.73
C GLU A 107 7.45 19.69 -37.34
N VAL A 108 8.14 18.55 -37.30
CA VAL A 108 8.68 17.99 -36.06
C VAL A 108 9.88 18.83 -35.60
N PRO A 109 9.93 19.26 -34.32
CA PRO A 109 11.08 19.93 -33.77
C PRO A 109 12.36 19.10 -33.89
N ILE A 110 13.50 19.77 -34.06
CA ILE A 110 14.82 19.11 -34.07
C ILE A 110 15.02 18.44 -32.69
N PRO A 111 15.51 17.19 -32.64
CA PRO A 111 15.78 16.50 -31.40
C PRO A 111 16.66 17.33 -30.46
N THR A 112 16.28 17.39 -29.18
CA THR A 112 17.06 18.06 -28.15
C THR A 112 18.18 17.15 -27.64
N HIS A 113 19.21 17.74 -27.04
CA HIS A 113 20.31 16.98 -26.41
C HIS A 113 19.80 15.99 -25.34
N SER A 114 18.68 16.29 -24.67
CA SER A 114 18.04 15.35 -23.74
C SER A 114 17.43 14.14 -24.45
N GLN A 115 16.86 14.31 -25.64
CA GLN A 115 16.37 13.21 -26.49
C GLN A 115 17.51 12.35 -27.03
N GLU A 116 18.62 12.98 -27.44
CA GLU A 116 19.83 12.26 -27.89
C GLU A 116 20.44 11.38 -26.76
N ILE A 117 20.48 11.88 -25.53
CA ILE A 117 20.93 11.09 -24.36
C ILE A 117 20.01 9.89 -24.10
N LEU A 118 18.69 10.04 -24.30
CA LEU A 118 17.74 8.94 -24.16
C LEU A 118 17.95 7.86 -25.23
N GLU A 119 18.13 8.24 -26.49
CA GLU A 119 18.42 7.28 -27.57
C GLU A 119 19.72 6.51 -27.31
N TRP A 120 20.74 7.19 -26.77
CA TRP A 120 22.03 6.58 -26.43
C TRP A 120 21.95 5.64 -25.22
N THR A 121 21.23 6.03 -24.16
CA THR A 121 21.02 5.17 -22.97
C THR A 121 20.21 3.91 -23.28
N ILE A 122 19.23 4.00 -24.19
CA ILE A 122 18.48 2.84 -24.70
C ILE A 122 19.41 1.90 -25.49
N SER A 123 20.28 2.44 -26.35
CA SER A 123 21.24 1.64 -27.13
C SER A 123 22.25 0.88 -26.25
N LEU A 124 22.70 1.46 -25.13
CA LEU A 124 23.58 0.79 -24.16
C LEU A 124 22.89 -0.37 -23.42
N SER A 125 21.56 -0.35 -23.30
CA SER A 125 20.80 -1.41 -22.64
C SER A 125 20.60 -2.67 -23.51
N GLU A 126 20.71 -2.54 -24.84
CA GLU A 126 20.57 -3.68 -25.78
C GLU A 126 21.83 -4.55 -25.89
N PHE A 127 23.01 -4.03 -25.55
CA PHE A 127 24.26 -4.78 -25.47
C PHE A 127 24.54 -5.31 -24.05
N GLY A 128 23.64 -6.17 -23.55
CA GLY A 128 23.97 -7.24 -22.60
C GLY A 128 24.67 -6.88 -21.27
N SER A 129 23.86 -6.70 -20.22
CA SER A 129 24.05 -7.24 -18.85
C SER A 129 25.38 -6.97 -18.11
N THR A 130 25.43 -5.90 -17.32
CA THR A 130 25.77 -5.91 -15.87
C THR A 130 25.69 -4.49 -15.31
N LEU A 131 24.56 -4.10 -14.71
CA LEU A 131 24.50 -2.94 -13.81
C LEU A 131 23.66 -3.31 -12.59
N SER A 132 24.31 -4.01 -11.65
CA SER A 132 23.91 -4.04 -10.24
C SER A 132 24.90 -3.17 -9.48
N SER A 133 24.62 -1.88 -9.43
CA SER A 133 25.04 -0.95 -8.37
C SER A 133 24.56 0.46 -8.74
N ASN A 134 23.96 1.16 -7.79
CA ASN A 134 23.40 2.51 -7.96
C ASN A 134 24.45 3.63 -8.18
N ASN A 135 25.71 3.30 -8.50
CA ASN A 135 26.79 4.28 -8.66
C ASN A 135 27.23 4.55 -10.10
N ASP A 136 26.87 3.71 -11.08
CA ASP A 136 27.46 3.78 -12.44
C ASP A 136 26.67 4.61 -13.46
N ILE A 137 25.67 5.39 -13.02
CA ILE A 137 25.03 6.40 -13.89
C ILE A 137 25.87 7.71 -13.93
N THR A 138 26.77 7.89 -12.97
CA THR A 138 27.60 9.10 -12.85
C THR A 138 28.75 9.20 -13.87
N GLY A 139 28.95 8.16 -14.69
CA GLY A 139 30.06 8.04 -15.63
C GLY A 139 29.77 8.45 -17.08
N VAL A 140 28.76 9.29 -17.34
CA VAL A 140 28.58 9.89 -18.67
C VAL A 140 29.58 11.05 -18.80
N VAL A 141 30.81 10.72 -19.20
CA VAL A 141 31.81 11.69 -19.65
C VAL A 141 31.39 12.19 -21.03
N GLU A 142 31.31 13.51 -21.22
CA GLU A 142 31.08 14.14 -22.53
C GLU A 142 32.15 13.68 -23.54
N PRO A 143 31.80 13.29 -24.78
CA PRO A 143 32.80 13.01 -25.79
C PRO A 143 33.41 14.32 -26.32
N ASP A 144 34.74 14.30 -26.47
CA ASP A 144 35.58 15.39 -26.98
C ASP A 144 35.17 15.76 -28.44
N PRO A 145 35.17 17.04 -28.86
CA PRO A 145 34.55 17.48 -30.12
C PRO A 145 35.29 17.09 -31.41
N ASP A 146 36.38 16.33 -31.36
CA ASP A 146 37.35 16.21 -32.45
C ASP A 146 37.32 14.89 -33.26
N GLU A 147 36.38 13.97 -33.03
CA GLU A 147 36.24 12.75 -33.85
C GLU A 147 34.91 12.70 -34.62
N MET A 148 34.78 13.59 -35.61
CA MET A 148 33.70 13.54 -36.60
C MET A 148 34.24 13.86 -38.00
N ASP A 149 34.96 12.92 -38.61
CA ASP A 149 35.10 12.85 -40.06
C ASP A 149 35.54 11.44 -40.48
N ASP A 150 34.59 10.60 -40.88
CA ASP A 150 34.72 9.78 -42.09
C ASP A 150 33.50 8.87 -42.31
N LEU A 151 33.10 8.80 -43.58
CA LEU A 151 32.16 7.85 -44.20
C LEU A 151 30.69 8.28 -44.33
N ALA A 152 30.49 9.39 -45.04
CA ALA A 152 29.37 9.50 -45.99
C ALA A 152 29.78 8.84 -47.32
N GLU A 153 29.12 7.75 -47.71
CA GLU A 153 28.70 7.43 -49.09
C GLU A 153 28.26 5.97 -49.22
N SER A 154 26.99 5.72 -49.54
CA SER A 154 26.62 5.29 -50.89
C SER A 154 25.19 4.75 -50.95
N GLN A 155 24.47 5.31 -51.91
CA GLN A 155 23.10 5.06 -52.27
C GLN A 155 22.93 3.78 -53.11
N TYR A 156 21.77 3.15 -52.93
CA TYR A 156 20.95 2.43 -53.93
C TYR A 156 21.64 1.81 -55.16
N HIS A 157 21.58 0.48 -55.28
CA HIS A 157 21.34 -0.16 -56.58
C HIS A 157 20.54 -1.47 -56.49
N ARG A 158 19.45 -1.47 -57.27
CA ARG A 158 18.55 -2.59 -57.60
C ARG A 158 19.18 -3.43 -58.73
N GLY A 159 19.16 -4.77 -58.61
CA GLY A 159 19.24 -5.66 -59.79
C GLY A 159 19.89 -7.03 -59.61
N GLN A 160 19.03 -8.07 -59.60
CA GLN A 160 19.16 -9.38 -60.29
C GLN A 160 20.45 -10.21 -60.12
N PHE A 161 20.31 -11.41 -59.52
CA PHE A 161 21.21 -12.54 -59.80
C PHE A 161 20.45 -13.85 -60.00
N SER A 162 20.82 -14.52 -61.10
CA SER A 162 20.42 -15.86 -61.53
C SER A 162 21.02 -16.96 -60.66
N ALA A 163 20.33 -18.09 -60.67
CA ALA A 163 20.69 -19.36 -60.07
C ALA A 163 22.08 -19.89 -60.46
N ARG A 164 22.82 -20.41 -59.49
CA ARG A 164 23.41 -21.77 -59.50
C ARG A 164 24.08 -22.13 -58.18
N ASP A 165 23.54 -23.19 -57.57
CA ASP A 165 24.18 -24.24 -56.78
C ASP A 165 25.42 -23.91 -55.93
N ARG A 166 25.22 -23.91 -54.61
CA ARG A 166 25.95 -24.76 -53.65
C ARG A 166 25.28 -24.71 -52.28
N MET A 167 24.66 -25.84 -51.89
CA MET A 167 24.36 -26.13 -50.48
C MET A 167 25.66 -26.17 -49.67
N PRO A 168 25.62 -25.74 -48.41
CA PRO A 168 25.75 -26.75 -47.37
C PRO A 168 24.70 -26.62 -46.26
N SER A 169 24.16 -27.78 -45.91
CA SER A 169 23.91 -28.23 -44.54
C SER A 169 23.03 -27.37 -43.64
N ARG A 170 21.76 -27.77 -43.62
CA ARG A 170 20.79 -27.49 -42.55
C ARG A 170 21.36 -27.88 -41.17
N LEU A 171 21.76 -26.90 -40.37
CA LEU A 171 21.36 -26.86 -38.97
C LEU A 171 20.41 -25.68 -38.82
N GLY A 172 19.12 -25.96 -39.02
CA GLY A 172 18.06 -25.05 -38.61
C GLY A 172 18.05 -25.01 -37.10
N THR A 173 18.69 -24.00 -36.50
CA THR A 173 18.40 -23.60 -35.14
C THR A 173 17.01 -22.97 -35.18
N PHE A 174 15.98 -23.81 -35.04
CA PHE A 174 14.65 -23.32 -34.71
C PHE A 174 14.77 -22.62 -33.37
N PHE A 175 14.82 -21.28 -33.39
CA PHE A 175 14.46 -20.50 -32.21
C PHE A 175 12.99 -20.81 -31.94
N ILE A 176 12.73 -21.84 -31.14
CA ILE A 176 11.41 -22.07 -30.56
C ILE A 176 11.15 -20.84 -29.70
N SER A 177 10.40 -19.88 -30.23
CA SER A 177 9.89 -18.74 -29.50
C SER A 177 9.06 -19.30 -28.35
N ARG A 178 9.68 -19.40 -27.17
CA ARG A 178 9.00 -19.93 -25.99
C ARG A 178 7.81 -19.02 -25.70
N PRO A 179 6.59 -19.57 -25.52
CA PRO A 179 5.40 -18.76 -25.33
C PRO A 179 5.58 -17.89 -24.07
N ARG A 180 5.42 -16.58 -24.25
CA ARG A 180 5.37 -15.59 -23.17
C ARG A 180 3.91 -15.33 -22.80
N VAL A 181 3.69 -15.03 -21.53
CA VAL A 181 2.38 -14.72 -20.95
C VAL A 181 2.51 -13.46 -20.11
N GLU A 182 1.46 -12.67 -20.07
CA GLU A 182 1.40 -11.43 -19.31
C GLU A 182 1.05 -11.71 -17.84
N CYS A 183 1.76 -11.09 -16.91
CA CYS A 183 1.42 -11.13 -15.50
C CYS A 183 0.18 -10.27 -15.21
N VAL A 184 -0.85 -10.84 -14.60
CA VAL A 184 -2.12 -10.14 -14.31
C VAL A 184 -1.97 -8.95 -13.37
N ILE A 185 -0.89 -8.88 -12.58
CA ILE A 185 -0.65 -7.83 -11.59
C ILE A 185 0.22 -6.69 -12.14
N CYS A 186 1.39 -6.99 -12.71
CA CYS A 186 2.34 -5.97 -13.18
C CYS A 186 2.29 -5.72 -14.70
N GLY A 187 1.71 -6.60 -15.50
CA GLY A 187 1.72 -6.50 -16.96
C GLY A 187 2.99 -7.05 -17.63
N ASP A 188 4.00 -7.49 -16.86
CA ASP A 188 5.26 -7.97 -17.46
C ASP A 188 5.07 -9.27 -18.25
N LEU A 189 5.72 -9.35 -19.42
CA LEU A 189 5.76 -10.55 -20.27
C LEU A 189 6.78 -11.57 -19.76
N VAL A 190 6.31 -12.58 -19.03
CA VAL A 190 7.13 -13.65 -18.46
C VAL A 190 7.06 -14.93 -19.27
N ARG A 191 8.09 -15.78 -19.17
CA ARG A 191 8.07 -17.11 -19.79
C ARG A 191 7.00 -17.96 -19.12
N ARG A 192 6.14 -18.64 -19.91
CA ARG A 192 5.07 -19.51 -19.38
C ARG A 192 5.57 -20.59 -18.41
N SER A 193 6.80 -21.07 -18.59
CA SER A 193 7.43 -22.06 -17.70
C SER A 193 7.87 -21.50 -16.34
N GLN A 194 7.96 -20.18 -16.20
CA GLN A 194 8.39 -19.47 -14.98
C GLN A 194 7.24 -18.67 -14.34
N SER A 195 6.05 -18.73 -14.93
CA SER A 195 4.84 -18.12 -14.39
C SER A 195 4.02 -19.13 -13.59
N PHE A 196 3.31 -18.65 -12.58
CA PHE A 196 2.26 -19.42 -11.92
C PHE A 196 0.93 -19.23 -12.65
N ASN A 197 0.25 -20.33 -12.95
CA ASN A 197 -1.08 -20.32 -13.59
C ASN A 197 -2.15 -20.57 -12.52
N ALA A 198 -3.02 -19.59 -12.33
CA ALA A 198 -4.13 -19.68 -11.40
C ALA A 198 -5.32 -20.45 -12.00
N PRO A 199 -6.24 -21.01 -11.18
CA PRO A 199 -7.43 -21.72 -11.67
C PRO A 199 -8.33 -20.86 -12.58
N CYS A 200 -8.33 -19.55 -12.33
CA CYS A 200 -8.98 -18.49 -13.11
C CYS A 200 -8.35 -18.27 -14.51
N SER A 201 -7.32 -19.03 -14.90
CA SER A 201 -6.49 -18.90 -16.12
C SER A 201 -5.56 -17.69 -16.21
N HIS A 202 -5.50 -16.86 -15.17
CA HIS A 202 -4.53 -15.76 -15.08
C HIS A 202 -3.13 -16.24 -14.72
N PHE A 203 -2.11 -15.54 -15.25
CA PHE A 203 -0.71 -15.80 -14.98
C PHE A 203 -0.12 -14.79 -13.99
N TYR A 204 0.77 -15.26 -13.12
CA TYR A 204 1.53 -14.44 -12.19
C TYR A 204 3.02 -14.61 -12.47
N CYS A 205 3.76 -13.50 -12.51
CA CYS A 205 5.22 -13.57 -12.37
C CYS A 205 5.58 -14.00 -10.94
N ARG A 206 6.76 -14.60 -10.77
CA ARG A 206 7.24 -15.09 -9.46
C ARG A 206 7.21 -13.98 -8.39
N GLY A 207 7.67 -12.77 -8.73
CA GLY A 207 7.71 -11.64 -7.80
C GLY A 207 6.31 -11.23 -7.32
N CYS A 208 5.34 -11.08 -8.23
CA CYS A 208 3.98 -10.71 -7.85
C CYS A 208 3.29 -11.80 -7.00
N LEU A 209 3.54 -13.08 -7.27
CA LEU A 209 3.02 -14.18 -6.46
C LEU A 209 3.64 -14.18 -5.05
N VAL A 210 4.96 -14.05 -4.94
CA VAL A 210 5.65 -13.97 -3.65
C VAL A 210 5.13 -12.80 -2.82
N ASN A 211 5.01 -11.62 -3.43
CA ASN A 211 4.46 -10.43 -2.78
C ASN A 211 3.01 -10.62 -2.33
N LEU A 212 2.19 -11.32 -3.13
CA LEU A 212 0.81 -11.64 -2.75
C LEU A 212 0.78 -12.56 -1.52
N VAL A 213 1.61 -13.61 -1.51
CA VAL A 213 1.69 -14.52 -0.36
C VAL A 213 2.20 -13.80 0.87
N GLU A 214 3.25 -13.00 0.75
CA GLU A 214 3.78 -12.18 1.85
C GLU A 214 2.71 -11.22 2.40
N ALA A 215 2.00 -10.50 1.53
CA ALA A 215 0.90 -9.63 1.95
C ALA A 215 -0.21 -10.40 2.69
N SER A 216 -0.54 -11.61 2.23
CA SER A 216 -1.53 -12.47 2.89
C SER A 216 -1.12 -12.97 4.27
N THR A 217 0.15 -12.86 4.66
CA THR A 217 0.61 -13.16 6.03
C THR A 217 0.40 -12.00 7.01
N ARG A 218 0.25 -10.78 6.48
CA ARG A 218 0.04 -9.55 7.26
C ARG A 218 -1.42 -9.13 7.28
N ASP A 219 -2.15 -9.41 6.20
CA ASP A 219 -3.54 -9.03 6.03
C ASP A 219 -4.44 -10.27 5.86
N GLU A 220 -5.23 -10.54 6.90
CA GLU A 220 -6.18 -11.65 6.95
C GLU A 220 -7.24 -11.58 5.83
N THR A 221 -7.55 -10.40 5.29
CA THR A 221 -8.54 -10.27 4.21
C THR A 221 -8.08 -10.89 2.88
N LEU A 222 -6.77 -11.00 2.70
CA LEU A 222 -6.14 -11.71 1.58
C LEU A 222 -6.03 -13.22 1.84
N HIS A 223 -6.56 -13.72 2.96
CA HIS A 223 -6.56 -15.14 3.33
C HIS A 223 -7.97 -15.77 3.18
N PRO A 224 -8.09 -16.94 2.54
CA PRO A 224 -7.10 -17.61 1.68
C PRO A 224 -6.70 -16.78 0.46
N VAL A 225 -5.49 -17.03 -0.05
CA VAL A 225 -4.98 -16.36 -1.25
C VAL A 225 -5.89 -16.68 -2.44
N ARG A 226 -6.37 -15.65 -3.14
CA ARG A 226 -7.36 -15.77 -4.22
C ARG A 226 -6.93 -15.05 -5.50
N CYS A 227 -7.48 -15.49 -6.62
CA CYS A 227 -7.51 -14.80 -7.92
C CYS A 227 -8.96 -14.78 -8.40
N CYS A 228 -9.53 -13.61 -8.70
CA CYS A 228 -10.89 -13.48 -9.26
C CYS A 228 -11.92 -14.27 -8.45
N GLN A 229 -11.89 -14.09 -7.12
CA GLN A 229 -12.73 -14.81 -6.15
C GLN A 229 -12.53 -16.33 -6.07
N GLN A 230 -11.52 -16.89 -6.76
CA GLN A 230 -11.17 -18.31 -6.68
C GLN A 230 -9.91 -18.54 -5.83
N PRO A 231 -9.94 -19.45 -4.83
CA PRO A 231 -8.77 -19.72 -4.00
C PRO A 231 -7.64 -20.37 -4.82
N LEU A 232 -6.42 -19.94 -4.57
CA LEU A 232 -5.22 -20.53 -5.16
C LEU A 232 -4.83 -21.79 -4.38
N PRO A 233 -4.65 -22.96 -5.03
CA PRO A 233 -4.21 -24.16 -4.34
C PRO A 233 -2.82 -23.99 -3.74
N VAL A 234 -2.74 -24.08 -2.40
CA VAL A 234 -1.49 -23.89 -1.63
C VAL A 234 -0.35 -24.76 -2.14
N ALA A 235 -0.64 -26.03 -2.46
CA ALA A 235 0.34 -26.98 -2.99
C ALA A 235 1.05 -26.50 -4.28
N ASN A 236 0.39 -25.65 -5.08
CA ASN A 236 0.90 -25.22 -6.38
C ASN A 236 1.89 -24.05 -6.26
N PHE A 237 1.77 -23.21 -5.23
CA PHE A 237 2.65 -22.06 -5.06
C PHE A 237 3.69 -22.23 -3.93
N LEU A 238 3.46 -23.09 -2.93
CA LEU A 238 4.44 -23.32 -1.86
C LEU A 238 5.86 -23.67 -2.36
N PRO A 239 6.05 -24.50 -3.40
CA PRO A 239 7.38 -24.80 -3.95
C PRO A 239 8.11 -23.58 -4.51
N LEU A 240 7.36 -22.53 -4.87
CA LEU A 240 7.91 -21.30 -5.43
C LEU A 240 8.41 -20.34 -4.35
N LEU A 241 8.04 -20.53 -3.09
CA LEU A 241 8.43 -19.64 -1.99
C LEU A 241 9.79 -20.03 -1.39
N SER A 242 10.44 -19.09 -0.72
CA SER A 242 11.58 -19.38 0.16
C SER A 242 11.13 -20.24 1.34
N SER A 243 12.08 -20.92 1.99
CA SER A 243 11.80 -21.73 3.18
C SER A 243 11.17 -20.89 4.29
N ASP A 244 11.71 -19.69 4.52
CA ASP A 244 11.24 -18.79 5.60
C ASP A 244 9.81 -18.30 5.34
N LEU A 245 9.52 -17.86 4.11
CA LEU A 245 8.18 -17.40 3.74
C LEU A 245 7.17 -18.55 3.77
N ARG A 246 7.58 -19.77 3.41
CA ARG A 246 6.73 -20.96 3.51
C ARG A 246 6.33 -21.23 4.97
N SER A 247 7.29 -21.27 5.89
CA SER A 247 7.02 -21.49 7.31
C SER A 247 6.13 -20.38 7.88
N HIS A 248 6.45 -19.13 7.60
CA HIS A 248 5.66 -17.99 8.05
C HIS A 248 4.22 -18.01 7.51
N PHE A 249 4.05 -18.32 6.23
CA PHE A 249 2.72 -18.47 5.63
C PHE A 249 1.92 -19.61 6.27
N GLN A 250 2.55 -20.76 6.57
CA GLN A 250 1.87 -21.88 7.22
C GLN A 250 1.42 -21.54 8.65
N GLU A 251 2.26 -20.88 9.43
CA GLU A 251 1.91 -20.40 10.77
C GLU A 251 0.73 -19.42 10.73
N LYS A 252 0.79 -18.42 9.84
CA LYS A 252 -0.27 -17.43 9.67
C LYS A 252 -1.55 -18.01 9.07
N SER A 253 -1.43 -18.97 8.17
CA SER A 253 -2.58 -19.70 7.62
C SER A 253 -3.31 -20.49 8.70
N ALA A 254 -2.59 -21.14 9.63
CA ALA A 254 -3.20 -21.84 10.76
C ALA A 254 -3.90 -20.87 11.74
N GLU A 255 -3.29 -19.70 11.98
CA GLU A 255 -3.89 -18.61 12.75
C GLU A 255 -5.20 -18.13 12.10
N PHE A 256 -5.17 -17.76 10.83
CA PHE A 256 -6.33 -17.19 10.12
C PHE A 256 -7.44 -18.20 9.84
N THR A 257 -7.12 -19.49 9.72
CA THR A 257 -8.13 -20.56 9.61
C THR A 257 -8.85 -20.79 10.94
N THR A 258 -8.24 -20.45 12.07
CA THR A 258 -8.89 -20.53 13.38
C THR A 258 -9.92 -19.42 13.52
N THR A 259 -11.12 -19.73 14.01
CA THR A 259 -12.17 -18.72 14.23
C THR A 259 -11.68 -17.61 15.18
N PRO A 260 -11.83 -16.31 14.86
CA PRO A 260 -11.26 -15.21 15.67
C PRO A 260 -11.63 -15.29 17.16
N THR A 261 -12.86 -15.68 17.47
CA THR A 261 -13.36 -15.82 18.85
C THR A 261 -12.68 -16.93 19.65
N SER A 262 -12.07 -17.93 19.00
CA SER A 262 -11.34 -19.01 19.68
C SER A 262 -9.83 -18.83 19.64
N ARG A 263 -9.27 -17.89 18.87
CA ARG A 263 -7.83 -17.64 18.83
C ARG A 263 -7.30 -17.24 20.20
N ILE A 264 -6.20 -17.84 20.61
CA ILE A 264 -5.47 -17.54 21.84
C ILE A 264 -4.12 -16.94 21.45
N TYR A 265 -3.83 -15.77 22.00
CA TYR A 265 -2.56 -15.07 21.83
C TYR A 265 -1.83 -14.99 23.16
N CYS A 266 -0.51 -14.87 23.11
CA CYS A 266 0.27 -14.57 24.28
C CYS A 266 -0.09 -13.16 24.80
N PRO A 267 -0.49 -12.99 26.08
CA PRO A 267 -0.85 -11.69 26.64
C PRO A 267 0.36 -10.80 26.92
N ASN A 268 1.58 -11.30 26.73
CA ASN A 268 2.77 -10.47 26.73
C ASN A 268 2.82 -9.70 25.40
N GLN A 269 2.60 -8.37 25.47
CA GLN A 269 2.50 -7.48 24.31
C GLN A 269 3.74 -7.50 23.39
N ILE A 270 4.93 -7.76 23.94
CA ILE A 270 6.17 -7.89 23.16
C ILE A 270 6.17 -9.22 22.38
N CYS A 271 5.53 -10.27 22.90
CA CYS A 271 5.52 -11.59 22.30
C CYS A 271 4.34 -11.78 21.34
N SER A 272 3.11 -11.56 21.81
CA SER A 272 1.85 -11.64 21.03
C SER A 272 1.69 -12.88 20.12
N LYS A 273 2.44 -13.95 20.40
CA LYS A 273 2.46 -15.16 19.57
C LYS A 273 1.12 -15.89 19.63
N PHE A 274 0.66 -16.38 18.49
CA PHE A 274 -0.50 -17.25 18.39
C PHE A 274 -0.22 -18.61 19.05
N LEU A 275 -1.10 -19.04 19.95
CA LEU A 275 -0.96 -20.25 20.76
C LEU A 275 -1.95 -21.36 20.38
N GLY A 276 -2.78 -21.15 19.36
CA GLY A 276 -3.79 -22.09 18.90
C GLY A 276 -5.22 -21.65 19.22
N SER A 277 -6.14 -22.61 19.17
CA SER A 277 -7.55 -22.41 19.44
C SER A 277 -7.94 -22.80 20.86
N SER A 278 -8.90 -22.09 21.44
CA SER A 278 -9.54 -22.46 22.70
C SER A 278 -10.44 -23.66 22.50
N SER A 279 -10.31 -24.66 23.37
CA SER A 279 -11.20 -25.82 23.44
C SER A 279 -12.48 -25.55 24.25
N GLY A 280 -12.70 -24.29 24.69
CA GLY A 280 -13.84 -23.88 25.51
C GLY A 280 -13.77 -24.33 26.97
N ARG A 281 -12.76 -25.14 27.36
CA ARG A 281 -12.50 -25.54 28.74
C ARG A 281 -11.38 -24.68 29.33
N LYS A 282 -11.55 -24.23 30.58
CA LYS A 282 -10.50 -23.51 31.32
C LYS A 282 -9.28 -24.43 31.46
N SER A 283 -8.22 -24.07 30.76
CA SER A 283 -6.92 -24.73 30.83
C SER A 283 -5.82 -23.68 30.78
N GLU A 284 -4.63 -24.11 31.18
CA GLU A 284 -3.46 -23.27 31.16
C GLU A 284 -2.56 -23.65 30.00
N ILE A 285 -2.18 -22.67 29.18
CA ILE A 285 -1.32 -22.84 28.02
C ILE A 285 -0.04 -22.05 28.25
N ALA A 286 1.11 -22.70 28.14
CA ALA A 286 2.40 -22.03 28.21
C ALA A 286 2.82 -21.55 26.81
N CYS A 287 3.17 -20.27 26.69
CA CYS A 287 3.75 -19.74 25.46
C CYS A 287 5.13 -20.36 25.21
N THR A 288 5.31 -20.99 24.04
CA THR A 288 6.57 -21.67 23.68
C THR A 288 7.72 -20.69 23.40
N SER A 289 7.44 -19.40 23.23
CA SER A 289 8.45 -18.39 22.90
C SER A 289 8.93 -17.60 24.12
N CYS A 290 8.06 -17.27 25.07
CA CYS A 290 8.41 -16.45 26.24
C CYS A 290 8.04 -17.08 27.59
N GLY A 291 7.48 -18.28 27.60
CA GLY A 291 7.09 -19.01 28.82
C GLY A 291 5.86 -18.46 29.55
N THR A 292 5.28 -17.34 29.09
CA THR A 292 4.09 -16.74 29.73
C THR A 292 2.92 -17.73 29.69
N ARG A 293 2.31 -17.97 30.85
CA ARG A 293 1.16 -18.87 31.00
C ARG A 293 -0.14 -18.11 30.79
N VAL A 294 -1.05 -18.70 30.01
CA VAL A 294 -2.28 -18.07 29.51
C VAL A 294 -3.48 -18.93 29.88
N CYS A 295 -4.55 -18.30 30.36
CA CYS A 295 -5.84 -18.96 30.58
C CYS A 295 -6.57 -19.08 29.24
N SER A 296 -6.89 -20.29 28.80
CA SER A 296 -7.57 -20.52 27.51
C SER A 296 -9.03 -20.07 27.47
N ALA A 297 -9.65 -19.82 28.64
CA ALA A 297 -11.03 -19.36 28.76
C ALA A 297 -11.15 -17.83 28.63
N CYS A 298 -10.42 -17.06 29.44
CA CYS A 298 -10.46 -15.59 29.39
C CYS A 298 -9.38 -14.95 28.50
N LYS A 299 -8.43 -15.75 28.00
CA LYS A 299 -7.29 -15.32 27.16
C LYS A 299 -6.32 -14.34 27.83
N ASN A 300 -6.47 -14.13 29.14
CA ASN A 300 -5.53 -13.35 29.95
C ASN A 300 -4.40 -14.24 30.51
N ARG A 301 -3.50 -13.64 31.29
CA ARG A 301 -2.51 -14.39 32.08
C ARG A 301 -3.21 -15.45 32.92
N ALA A 302 -2.57 -16.62 33.04
CA ALA A 302 -3.14 -17.74 33.76
C ALA A 302 -3.43 -17.39 35.22
N HIS A 303 -4.58 -17.86 35.71
CA HIS A 303 -5.06 -17.67 37.07
C HIS A 303 -5.67 -18.99 37.56
N LEU A 304 -5.20 -19.48 38.71
CA LEU A 304 -5.50 -20.84 39.18
C LEU A 304 -6.82 -20.90 39.96
N LEU A 305 -7.03 -19.95 40.89
CA LEU A 305 -8.12 -20.00 41.86
C LEU A 305 -9.22 -18.95 41.62
N GLU A 306 -8.92 -17.92 40.83
CA GLU A 306 -9.86 -16.84 40.54
C GLU A 306 -10.75 -17.20 39.35
N ASP A 307 -11.96 -16.65 39.33
CA ASP A 307 -12.82 -16.66 38.16
C ASP A 307 -12.25 -15.77 37.06
N CYS A 308 -12.70 -16.01 35.83
CA CYS A 308 -12.28 -15.22 34.69
C CYS A 308 -12.85 -13.79 34.82
N ALA A 309 -11.99 -12.80 35.02
CA ALA A 309 -12.38 -11.40 34.94
C ALA A 309 -12.42 -10.91 33.48
N GLU A 310 -13.34 -10.01 33.18
CA GLU A 310 -13.34 -9.29 31.91
C GLU A 310 -12.12 -8.36 31.84
N ASN A 311 -11.47 -8.32 30.68
CA ASN A 311 -10.27 -7.52 30.50
C ASN A 311 -10.65 -6.03 30.45
N ALA A 312 -10.12 -5.24 31.40
CA ALA A 312 -10.40 -3.80 31.50
C ALA A 312 -10.11 -3.02 30.20
N GLN A 313 -9.06 -3.39 29.46
CA GLN A 313 -8.75 -2.78 28.17
C GLN A 313 -9.83 -3.10 27.12
N THR A 314 -10.35 -4.33 27.14
CA THR A 314 -11.46 -4.73 26.26
C THR A 314 -12.73 -3.93 26.59
N SER A 315 -13.02 -3.72 27.88
CA SER A 315 -14.16 -2.89 28.30
C SER A 315 -14.00 -1.44 27.84
N MET A 316 -12.80 -0.83 27.95
CA MET A 316 -12.54 0.52 27.43
C MET A 316 -12.79 0.64 25.94
N VAL A 317 -12.32 -0.33 25.14
CA VAL A 317 -12.52 -0.35 23.68
C VAL A 317 -14.01 -0.50 23.33
N LYS A 318 -14.77 -1.34 24.05
CA LYS A 318 -16.23 -1.46 23.87
C LYS A 318 -16.97 -0.16 24.18
N THR A 319 -16.56 0.55 25.24
CA THR A 319 -17.13 1.86 25.59
C THR A 319 -16.86 2.88 24.50
N LEU A 320 -15.62 2.98 24.02
CA LEU A 320 -15.26 3.87 22.91
C LEU A 320 -16.04 3.53 21.64
N ALA A 321 -16.15 2.25 21.28
CA ALA A 321 -16.92 1.81 20.13
C ALA A 321 -18.39 2.25 20.22
N SER A 322 -18.99 2.15 21.40
CA SER A 322 -20.37 2.60 21.64
C SER A 322 -20.51 4.11 21.48
N GLN A 323 -19.53 4.89 21.93
CA GLN A 323 -19.51 6.36 21.78
C GLN A 323 -19.36 6.80 20.32
N MET A 324 -18.54 6.08 19.55
CA MET A 324 -18.30 6.36 18.12
C MET A 324 -19.38 5.76 17.20
N GLY A 325 -20.33 4.99 17.75
CA GLY A 325 -21.34 4.29 16.96
C GLY A 325 -20.78 3.12 16.14
N TRP A 326 -19.60 2.61 16.47
CA TRP A 326 -19.02 1.43 15.85
C TRP A 326 -19.78 0.17 16.25
N GLN A 327 -19.92 -0.77 15.31
CA GLN A 327 -20.69 -1.99 15.53
C GLN A 327 -19.78 -3.19 15.80
N THR A 328 -20.25 -4.14 16.60
CA THR A 328 -19.58 -5.42 16.82
C THR A 328 -20.12 -6.48 15.87
N CYS A 329 -19.23 -7.14 15.11
CA CYS A 329 -19.62 -8.24 14.25
C CYS A 329 -20.22 -9.40 15.07
N PRO A 330 -21.39 -9.94 14.71
CA PRO A 330 -22.02 -11.04 15.45
C PRO A 330 -21.26 -12.37 15.31
N GLY A 331 -20.45 -12.54 14.25
CA GLY A 331 -19.72 -13.78 13.99
C GLY A 331 -18.35 -13.85 14.68
N CYS A 332 -17.57 -12.77 14.65
CA CYS A 332 -16.21 -12.77 15.19
C CYS A 332 -15.97 -11.82 16.38
N HIS A 333 -16.96 -11.00 16.73
CA HIS A 333 -16.87 -9.95 17.76
C HIS A 333 -15.80 -8.88 17.51
N ALA A 334 -15.31 -8.75 16.27
CA ALA A 334 -14.51 -7.60 15.87
C ALA A 334 -15.39 -6.35 15.85
N ILE A 335 -14.86 -5.25 16.37
CA ILE A 335 -15.47 -3.93 16.24
C ILE A 335 -15.15 -3.41 14.85
N VAL A 336 -16.19 -2.94 14.15
CA VAL A 336 -16.10 -2.46 12.78
C VAL A 336 -16.79 -1.11 12.64
N GLU A 337 -16.25 -0.32 11.72
CA GLU A 337 -16.76 0.98 11.33
C GLU A 337 -17.40 0.88 9.94
N LEU A 338 -18.53 1.58 9.76
CA LEU A 338 -19.14 1.77 8.45
C LEU A 338 -18.62 3.07 7.85
N CYS A 339 -17.69 2.98 6.90
CA CYS A 339 -17.12 4.17 6.26
C CYS A 339 -18.07 4.77 5.20
N GLN A 340 -18.73 3.94 4.40
CA GLN A 340 -19.55 4.40 3.26
C GLN A 340 -20.63 3.39 2.87
N GLY A 341 -21.66 3.85 2.16
CA GLY A 341 -22.69 3.01 1.55
C GLY A 341 -23.81 2.58 2.52
N CYS A 342 -24.49 1.49 2.15
CA CYS A 342 -25.62 0.92 2.89
C CYS A 342 -25.19 0.21 4.19
N TYR A 343 -26.18 -0.16 5.02
CA TYR A 343 -25.97 -0.88 6.28
C TYR A 343 -25.65 -2.37 6.11
N HIS A 344 -25.44 -2.86 4.89
CA HIS A 344 -24.92 -4.21 4.63
C HIS A 344 -23.43 -4.29 4.92
N MET A 345 -23.05 -4.98 5.98
CA MET A 345 -21.65 -5.21 6.30
C MET A 345 -21.22 -6.62 5.98
N THR A 346 -20.04 -6.75 5.39
CA THR A 346 -19.30 -8.01 5.28
C THR A 346 -18.04 -7.89 6.13
N CYS A 347 -18.02 -8.58 7.27
CA CYS A 347 -16.84 -8.58 8.14
C CYS A 347 -15.67 -9.35 7.50
N ARG A 348 -14.44 -9.11 7.98
CA ARG A 348 -13.25 -9.88 7.60
C ARG A 348 -13.40 -11.39 7.83
N CYS A 349 -14.23 -11.79 8.79
CA CYS A 349 -14.59 -13.20 9.02
C CYS A 349 -15.65 -13.74 8.03
N SER A 350 -15.97 -12.99 6.97
CA SER A 350 -17.01 -13.29 5.97
C SER A 350 -18.46 -13.29 6.49
N THR A 351 -18.69 -12.98 7.76
CA THR A 351 -20.06 -12.83 8.29
C THR A 351 -20.70 -11.58 7.71
N GLN A 352 -21.87 -11.74 7.09
CA GLN A 352 -22.68 -10.64 6.59
C GLN A 352 -23.78 -10.26 7.58
N PHE A 353 -23.89 -8.98 7.93
CA PHE A 353 -24.80 -8.52 8.97
C PHE A 353 -25.25 -7.07 8.77
N CYS A 354 -26.33 -6.67 9.42
CA CYS A 354 -26.82 -5.29 9.43
C CYS A 354 -26.04 -4.44 10.42
N TYR A 355 -25.46 -3.33 9.98
CA TYR A 355 -24.67 -2.45 10.85
C TYR A 355 -25.49 -1.83 12.00
N LEU A 356 -26.78 -1.58 11.80
CA LEU A 356 -27.63 -0.95 12.82
C LEU A 356 -27.92 -1.87 14.01
N CYS A 357 -28.22 -3.15 13.75
CA CYS A 357 -28.73 -4.06 14.78
C CYS A 357 -27.85 -5.30 15.02
N ALA A 358 -26.75 -5.46 14.27
CA ALA A 358 -25.88 -6.63 14.29
C ALA A 358 -26.57 -7.97 13.95
N ALA A 359 -27.82 -7.98 13.50
CA ALA A 359 -28.49 -9.19 13.02
C ALA A 359 -27.88 -9.66 11.70
N LEU A 360 -27.99 -10.96 11.41
CA LEU A 360 -27.53 -11.52 10.15
C LEU A 360 -28.22 -10.80 8.97
N TRP A 361 -27.49 -10.66 7.85
CA TRP A 361 -28.00 -9.89 6.72
C TRP A 361 -29.32 -10.48 6.21
N LYS A 362 -30.30 -9.60 5.93
CA LYS A 362 -31.67 -9.95 5.53
C LYS A 362 -32.50 -10.72 6.57
N THR A 363 -32.13 -10.67 7.85
CA THR A 363 -32.93 -11.21 8.96
C THR A 363 -33.56 -10.12 9.85
N CYS A 364 -33.56 -8.87 9.41
CA CYS A 364 -34.13 -7.73 10.13
C CYS A 364 -34.82 -6.76 9.16
N ASP A 365 -35.77 -5.99 9.68
CA ASP A 365 -36.52 -4.96 8.94
C ASP A 365 -35.92 -3.55 9.10
N CYS A 366 -34.63 -3.46 9.44
CA CYS A 366 -33.94 -2.18 9.54
C CYS A 366 -33.92 -1.46 8.19
N ARG A 367 -33.94 -0.12 8.21
CA ARG A 367 -33.67 0.68 7.01
C ARG A 367 -32.34 0.25 6.39
N GLN A 368 -32.26 0.28 5.06
CA GLN A 368 -31.08 -0.21 4.34
C GLN A 368 -29.94 0.80 4.27
N TRP A 369 -30.23 2.10 4.32
CA TRP A 369 -29.23 3.17 4.30
C TRP A 369 -29.67 4.37 5.13
N ASP A 370 -28.72 5.28 5.33
CA ASP A 370 -28.97 6.64 5.78
C ASP A 370 -28.95 7.56 4.55
N ASP A 371 -29.86 8.53 4.49
CA ASP A 371 -30.02 9.39 3.29
C ASP A 371 -28.74 10.18 2.99
N GLN A 372 -28.04 10.65 4.03
CA GLN A 372 -26.78 11.38 3.85
C GLN A 372 -25.69 10.46 3.31
N ARG A 373 -25.59 9.23 3.82
CA ARG A 373 -24.59 8.25 3.33
C ARG A 373 -24.87 7.81 1.90
N LEU A 374 -26.15 7.74 1.52
CA LEU A 374 -26.55 7.43 0.15
C LEU A 374 -26.15 8.57 -0.79
N LEU A 375 -26.36 9.82 -0.38
CA LEU A 375 -25.92 11.01 -1.10
C LEU A 375 -24.39 11.04 -1.24
N ASP A 376 -23.66 10.78 -0.16
CA ASP A 376 -22.19 10.77 -0.17
C ASP A 376 -21.64 9.66 -1.10
N ASP A 377 -22.24 8.45 -1.11
CA ASP A 377 -21.86 7.39 -2.07
C ASP A 377 -22.21 7.78 -3.51
N ALA A 378 -23.36 8.42 -3.74
CA ALA A 378 -23.73 8.93 -5.06
C ALA A 378 -22.74 9.98 -5.57
N GLU A 379 -22.38 10.95 -4.74
CA GLU A 379 -21.39 11.98 -5.05
C GLU A 379 -20.03 11.35 -5.37
N ARG A 380 -19.55 10.45 -4.51
CA ARG A 380 -18.31 9.70 -4.74
C ARG A 380 -18.33 8.96 -6.09
N ARG A 381 -19.42 8.27 -6.41
CA ARG A 381 -19.52 7.51 -7.69
C ARG A 381 -19.50 8.44 -8.90
N VAL A 382 -20.21 9.57 -8.85
CA VAL A 382 -20.22 10.57 -9.94
C VAL A 382 -18.84 11.21 -10.06
N TYR A 383 -18.21 11.56 -8.95
CA TYR A 383 -16.86 12.11 -8.92
C TYR A 383 -15.83 11.15 -9.51
N ASN A 384 -15.89 9.86 -9.16
CA ASN A 384 -14.99 8.84 -9.71
C ASN A 384 -15.21 8.58 -11.21
N GLU A 385 -16.43 8.77 -11.69
CA GLU A 385 -16.79 8.56 -13.08
C GLU A 385 -16.40 9.72 -14.00
N PHE A 386 -16.68 10.96 -13.59
CA PHE A 386 -16.50 12.17 -14.42
C PHE A 386 -15.27 13.01 -14.02
N GLY A 387 -14.76 12.84 -12.81
CA GLY A 387 -13.57 13.52 -12.30
C GLY A 387 -13.81 14.95 -11.81
N ALA A 388 -12.84 15.45 -11.04
CA ALA A 388 -12.88 16.76 -10.38
C ALA A 388 -13.04 17.95 -11.36
N ARG A 389 -12.37 17.86 -12.52
CA ARG A 389 -12.39 18.93 -13.52
C ARG A 389 -13.79 19.14 -14.09
N GLU A 390 -14.53 18.07 -14.37
CA GLU A 390 -15.87 18.18 -14.92
C GLU A 390 -16.87 18.63 -13.85
N ALA A 391 -16.71 18.15 -12.61
CA ALA A 391 -17.47 18.64 -11.47
C ALA A 391 -17.32 20.16 -11.28
N ALA A 392 -16.08 20.67 -11.37
CA ALA A 392 -15.80 22.10 -11.26
C ALA A 392 -16.27 22.92 -12.48
N ALA A 393 -16.18 22.36 -13.69
CA ALA A 393 -16.56 23.06 -14.92
C ALA A 393 -18.08 23.20 -15.08
N ARG A 394 -18.87 22.25 -14.58
CA ARG A 394 -20.34 22.19 -14.74
C ARG A 394 -21.03 21.73 -13.44
N PRO A 395 -21.10 22.60 -12.42
CA PRO A 395 -21.62 22.23 -11.10
C PRO A 395 -23.10 21.83 -11.14
N GLU A 396 -23.94 22.50 -11.94
CA GLU A 396 -25.37 22.17 -12.04
C GLU A 396 -25.60 20.74 -12.58
N ILE A 397 -24.90 20.39 -13.67
CA ILE A 397 -24.98 19.03 -14.25
C ILE A 397 -24.43 17.98 -13.29
N PHE A 398 -23.38 18.33 -12.53
CA PHE A 398 -22.83 17.43 -11.52
C PHE A 398 -23.88 17.11 -10.45
N VAL A 399 -24.56 18.12 -9.92
CA VAL A 399 -25.64 17.95 -8.93
C VAL A 399 -26.78 17.08 -9.49
N ASP A 400 -27.22 17.32 -10.72
CA ASP A 400 -28.25 16.49 -11.37
C ASP A 400 -27.83 15.02 -11.49
N ARG A 401 -26.57 14.76 -11.88
CA ARG A 401 -26.01 13.40 -11.95
C ARG A 401 -25.96 12.75 -10.58
N VAL A 402 -25.65 13.49 -9.51
CA VAL A 402 -25.63 12.98 -8.14
C VAL A 402 -27.03 12.54 -7.72
N TYR A 403 -28.06 13.35 -7.96
CA TYR A 403 -29.44 12.97 -7.65
C TYR A 403 -29.92 11.75 -8.45
N GLN A 404 -29.60 11.70 -9.75
CA GLN A 404 -29.91 10.53 -10.57
C GLN A 404 -29.22 9.28 -10.00
N ARG A 405 -27.92 9.37 -9.68
CA ARG A 405 -27.16 8.25 -9.11
C ARG A 405 -27.70 7.84 -7.74
N MET A 406 -28.10 8.78 -6.89
CA MET A 406 -28.73 8.49 -5.59
C MET A 406 -29.98 7.63 -5.76
N THR A 407 -30.84 7.97 -6.72
CA THR A 407 -32.05 7.19 -7.05
C THR A 407 -31.70 5.78 -7.53
N GLU A 408 -30.67 5.63 -8.38
CA GLU A 408 -30.21 4.31 -8.83
C GLU A 408 -29.71 3.41 -7.69
N LEU A 409 -29.11 4.01 -6.65
CA LEU A 409 -28.57 3.28 -5.50
C LEU A 409 -29.63 2.73 -4.57
N GLU A 410 -30.83 3.33 -4.54
CA GLU A 410 -31.93 2.80 -3.72
C GLU A 410 -32.23 1.34 -4.11
N ASP A 411 -32.24 1.04 -5.40
CA ASP A 411 -32.51 -0.31 -5.90
C ASP A 411 -31.22 -1.13 -6.15
N ASN A 412 -30.10 -0.49 -6.50
CA ASN A 412 -28.89 -1.16 -7.01
C ASN A 412 -27.59 -0.74 -6.28
N HIS A 413 -27.60 -0.68 -4.95
CA HIS A 413 -26.42 -0.30 -4.16
C HIS A 413 -25.33 -1.39 -4.11
N GLU A 414 -25.68 -2.68 -4.16
CA GLU A 414 -24.73 -3.80 -4.12
C GLU A 414 -24.04 -4.02 -5.49
N CYS A 415 -22.72 -4.14 -5.51
CA CYS A 415 -21.97 -4.51 -6.72
C CYS A 415 -21.39 -5.92 -6.58
N LEU A 416 -22.18 -6.91 -6.98
CA LEU A 416 -21.83 -8.33 -6.83
C LEU A 416 -20.77 -8.83 -7.83
N ALA A 417 -20.65 -8.17 -8.99
CA ALA A 417 -19.71 -8.54 -10.04
C ALA A 417 -18.97 -7.31 -10.55
N HIS A 418 -17.76 -7.11 -10.06
CA HIS A 418 -16.94 -5.99 -10.47
C HIS A 418 -16.42 -6.16 -11.91
N ARG A 419 -16.64 -5.14 -12.74
CA ARG A 419 -16.05 -5.04 -14.08
C ARG A 419 -15.06 -3.90 -14.11
N TRP A 420 -13.79 -4.24 -13.99
CA TRP A 420 -12.69 -3.28 -13.88
C TRP A 420 -12.26 -2.71 -15.23
N VAL A 421 -12.03 -1.41 -15.28
CA VAL A 421 -11.36 -0.70 -16.37
C VAL A 421 -10.22 0.14 -15.83
N TYR A 422 -9.20 0.37 -16.65
CA TYR A 422 -8.12 1.30 -16.29
C TYR A 422 -8.64 2.73 -16.29
N ARG A 423 -8.25 3.48 -15.25
CA ARG A 423 -8.46 4.91 -15.12
C ARG A 423 -7.11 5.56 -14.87
N HIS A 424 -6.65 6.36 -15.83
CA HIS A 424 -5.41 7.12 -15.70
C HIS A 424 -5.54 8.17 -14.60
N GLY A 425 -4.41 8.50 -13.99
CA GLY A 425 -4.34 9.43 -12.87
C GLY A 425 -4.30 8.70 -11.53
N GLY A 426 -3.37 9.13 -10.69
CA GLY A 426 -3.16 8.60 -9.35
C GLY A 426 -4.28 8.88 -8.37
N GLY A 427 -4.11 8.37 -7.16
CA GLY A 427 -5.03 8.50 -6.04
C GLY A 427 -4.90 7.34 -5.05
N TYR A 428 -5.72 7.40 -4.01
CA TYR A 428 -5.79 6.35 -2.99
C TYR A 428 -6.68 5.20 -3.46
N CYS A 429 -6.23 3.97 -3.24
CA CYS A 429 -7.06 2.79 -3.37
C CYS A 429 -8.14 2.80 -2.27
N GLU A 430 -9.42 2.69 -2.64
CA GLU A 430 -10.53 2.66 -1.68
C GLU A 430 -10.53 1.42 -0.76
N GLU A 431 -9.73 0.38 -1.10
CA GLU A 431 -9.68 -0.88 -0.35
C GLU A 431 -8.45 -1.01 0.57
N CYS A 432 -7.26 -0.72 0.04
CA CYS A 432 -6.01 -0.84 0.80
C CYS A 432 -5.42 0.50 1.23
N TYR A 433 -6.02 1.61 0.80
CA TYR A 433 -5.57 2.98 1.09
C TYR A 433 -4.14 3.30 0.60
N ASP A 434 -3.53 2.43 -0.19
CA ASP A 434 -2.27 2.72 -0.86
C ASP A 434 -2.47 3.84 -1.89
N ASN A 435 -1.57 4.83 -1.86
CA ASN A 435 -1.54 5.89 -2.86
C ASN A 435 -0.76 5.42 -4.10
N LEU A 436 -1.44 5.36 -5.24
CA LEU A 436 -0.84 5.01 -6.53
C LEU A 436 -0.70 6.27 -7.36
N ARG A 437 0.46 6.44 -8.01
CA ARG A 437 0.75 7.67 -8.78
C ARG A 437 0.21 7.63 -10.21
N THR A 438 0.14 6.43 -10.80
CA THR A 438 -0.05 6.29 -12.25
C THR A 438 -1.50 6.03 -12.64
N PHE A 439 -2.14 5.02 -12.03
CA PHE A 439 -3.49 4.61 -12.39
C PHE A 439 -4.18 3.89 -11.25
N LEU A 440 -5.51 3.84 -11.31
CA LEU A 440 -6.37 2.99 -10.51
C LEU A 440 -7.28 2.17 -11.45
N MET A 441 -7.79 1.05 -10.93
CA MET A 441 -8.86 0.30 -11.57
C MET A 441 -10.19 0.89 -11.13
N ARG A 442 -11.03 1.29 -12.09
CA ARG A 442 -12.39 1.77 -11.84
C ARG A 442 -13.40 0.66 -12.16
N CYS A 443 -14.34 0.38 -11.26
CA CYS A 443 -15.45 -0.52 -11.57
C CYS A 443 -16.49 0.20 -12.45
N ARG A 444 -16.95 -0.42 -13.54
CA ARG A 444 -18.02 0.16 -14.39
C ARG A 444 -19.39 0.25 -13.72
N HIS A 445 -19.61 -0.49 -12.64
CA HIS A 445 -20.91 -0.56 -11.96
C HIS A 445 -20.92 0.32 -10.71
N CYS A 446 -20.06 0.04 -9.72
CA CYS A 446 -20.01 0.83 -8.48
C CYS A 446 -19.02 1.99 -8.48
N GLN A 447 -18.30 2.24 -9.58
CA GLN A 447 -17.33 3.32 -9.70
C GLN A 447 -16.20 3.32 -8.65
N ALA A 448 -16.04 2.22 -7.89
CA ALA A 448 -14.96 2.07 -6.93
C ALA A 448 -13.60 2.20 -7.61
N LEU A 449 -12.69 2.95 -7.00
CA LEU A 449 -11.32 3.11 -7.44
C LEU A 449 -10.38 2.28 -6.56
N VAL A 450 -9.76 1.26 -7.14
CA VAL A 450 -8.90 0.34 -6.39
C VAL A 450 -7.59 0.06 -7.11
N CYS A 451 -6.57 -0.36 -6.37
CA CYS A 451 -5.32 -0.81 -6.96
C CYS A 451 -5.53 -2.12 -7.75
N ARG A 452 -4.66 -2.39 -8.72
CA ARG A 452 -4.73 -3.63 -9.51
C ARG A 452 -4.73 -4.88 -8.64
N ARG A 453 -3.97 -4.90 -7.54
CA ARG A 453 -3.95 -6.03 -6.60
C ARG A 453 -5.30 -6.25 -5.92
N CYS A 454 -5.95 -5.20 -5.42
CA CYS A 454 -7.27 -5.31 -4.78
C CYS A 454 -8.33 -5.76 -5.77
N SER A 455 -8.31 -5.26 -7.01
CA SER A 455 -9.26 -5.69 -8.06
C SER A 455 -9.19 -7.17 -8.44
N VAL A 456 -8.05 -7.84 -8.19
CA VAL A 456 -7.81 -9.24 -8.58
C VAL A 456 -7.84 -10.18 -7.39
N ASN A 457 -7.29 -9.76 -6.24
CA ASN A 457 -7.03 -10.63 -5.10
C ASN A 457 -7.97 -10.40 -3.90
N ARG A 458 -8.69 -9.26 -3.86
CA ARG A 458 -9.58 -8.89 -2.74
C ARG A 458 -11.05 -8.84 -3.17
N LEU A 459 -11.35 -8.14 -4.27
CA LEU A 459 -12.69 -7.87 -4.78
C LEU A 459 -13.13 -8.76 -5.94
#